data_AF-A0A5C7IBR0-F1
#
_entry.id   AF-A0A5C7IBR0-F1
#
_cell.length_a   1.000
_cell.length_b   1.000
_cell.length_c   1.000
_cell.angle_alpha   90.00
_cell.angle_beta   90.00
_cell.angle_gamma   90.00
#
_symmetry.space_group_name_H-M   'P 1'
#
loop_
_entity.id
_entity.type
_entity.pdbx_description
1 polymer ?
#
loop_
_entity_poly.entity_id
_entity_poly.type
_entity_poly.pdbx_seq_one_letter_code
_entity_poly.pdbx_strand_id
1 'polypeptide(L)'
;MGYGRLEPSEPGGSLHANQPDDATSLPPPLSAPPPTRNKKKLIFLSVLSLALIVASAASAVILVGLRTRAGQPGPLLARKPTQAISKTCSKTLYPSLCVNSLVEFPGSLTASEQDLVHISFNMTLQHFSKALYYSAGISYLQMDPRVRSAFEDCIELLDDSVDALSRSLGSVAPTPGGANNGNINIFNREDVMTWLSSSLTNQDTCTEGFADVNGDVKNQMTEKLKDLSELVSNCLAIFSASESDDFAGIPIQNKRRLLEETDTFPRWLAKRERRLLSLPVSAIQADIIVSQDGNGTVKTIMEAIKKAPENSTRRIIIYVRAGRYEEDNLKVGRKKKNLMFIGEGKGKTVISGGKNVQQGLTTFHTASFAATGEGFIARDITFQNWAGPAKHQAVALRVGADHAVVYHCNIIGYQDTLYVHSNRQFFRECDIYGTVDFIFGNAAVVFQNCSIYARKPMDLQKNTITAQNRKDPNQNTGISIHACRILPTPELEASKGSFPTYLGRPWKMYSRVVYMLSFMGDHIHPRGWLEWNATFALDTLYYGEYMNYGPGGAVGQRVKWPGYRVITSTVEASKFTVAQFIYGSSWLPSTGVAFLAGLST
;
A
#
# COMPACT_ATOMS: atom_id res chain seq x y z
N MET A 1 -11.35 40.67 47.30
CA MET A 1 -12.75 41.13 47.18
C MET A 1 -13.53 39.90 46.73
N GLY A 2 -14.37 39.20 47.51
CA GLY A 2 -15.18 39.56 48.69
C GLY A 2 -16.60 39.93 48.23
N TYR A 3 -17.72 39.32 48.65
CA TYR A 3 -18.03 38.28 49.67
C TYR A 3 -19.31 37.49 49.21
N GLY A 4 -19.80 36.40 49.82
CA GLY A 4 -19.29 35.53 50.90
C GLY A 4 -20.41 34.90 51.78
N ARG A 5 -20.27 33.60 52.16
CA ARG A 5 -21.02 32.81 53.19
C ARG A 5 -22.58 32.87 53.22
N LEU A 6 -23.27 31.77 52.89
CA LEU A 6 -24.04 30.89 53.84
C LEU A 6 -24.94 29.82 53.14
N GLU A 7 -25.40 28.88 53.96
CA GLU A 7 -26.29 27.71 53.72
C GLU A 7 -27.69 27.97 54.38
N PRO A 8 -28.71 27.06 54.37
CA PRO A 8 -29.00 25.88 53.53
C PRO A 8 -30.51 25.74 53.11
N SER A 9 -30.88 24.56 52.56
CA SER A 9 -32.16 23.82 52.74
C SER A 9 -33.39 24.00 51.81
N GLU A 10 -34.14 22.89 51.74
CA GLU A 10 -35.37 22.54 50.96
C GLU A 10 -36.67 23.16 51.57
N PRO A 11 -37.86 23.19 50.89
CA PRO A 11 -38.63 21.99 50.47
C PRO A 11 -39.55 22.12 49.22
N GLY A 12 -40.36 21.08 48.93
CA GLY A 12 -41.21 20.96 47.73
C GLY A 12 -42.74 21.09 47.91
N GLY A 13 -43.49 20.56 46.92
CA GLY A 13 -44.96 20.61 46.76
C GLY A 13 -45.42 21.69 45.76
N SER A 14 -46.32 21.54 44.76
CA SER A 14 -47.39 20.60 44.35
C SER A 14 -48.82 21.21 44.44
N LEU A 15 -49.45 21.54 43.30
CA LEU A 15 -50.87 21.86 43.09
C LEU A 15 -51.23 21.47 41.63
N HIS A 16 -52.23 20.62 41.34
CA HIS A 16 -53.69 20.87 41.20
C HIS A 16 -54.09 21.66 39.92
N ALA A 17 -55.20 21.38 39.18
CA ALA A 17 -56.29 20.38 39.28
C ALA A 17 -56.83 20.03 37.84
N ASN A 18 -57.85 19.20 37.54
CA ASN A 18 -59.22 19.10 38.09
C ASN A 18 -59.94 17.74 37.83
N GLN A 19 -61.00 17.49 38.62
CA GLN A 19 -62.04 16.43 38.61
C GLN A 19 -63.22 16.75 37.64
N PRO A 20 -64.41 16.06 37.60
CA PRO A 20 -64.97 14.93 38.39
C PRO A 20 -65.67 13.81 37.55
N ASP A 21 -66.65 13.05 38.08
CA ASP A 21 -66.58 11.88 39.01
C ASP A 21 -68.01 11.40 39.40
N ASP A 22 -68.32 10.10 39.30
CA ASP A 22 -69.46 9.40 39.96
C ASP A 22 -69.19 7.86 39.93
N ALA A 23 -69.07 7.10 41.03
CA ALA A 23 -70.07 6.66 42.03
C ALA A 23 -71.01 5.53 41.52
N THR A 24 -71.33 4.42 42.22
CA THR A 24 -71.10 3.90 43.60
C THR A 24 -71.28 2.33 43.59
N SER A 25 -71.14 1.47 44.61
CA SER A 25 -70.81 1.54 46.06
C SER A 25 -70.10 0.24 46.59
N LEU A 26 -70.70 -0.51 47.55
CA LEU A 26 -70.14 -1.59 48.41
C LEU A 26 -71.30 -2.52 48.89
N PRO A 27 -71.11 -3.84 49.22
CA PRO A 27 -70.54 -4.29 50.51
C PRO A 27 -69.79 -5.67 50.54
N PRO A 28 -69.21 -6.10 51.69
CA PRO A 28 -68.49 -7.37 51.90
C PRO A 28 -69.29 -8.40 52.78
N PRO A 29 -68.66 -9.43 53.40
CA PRO A 29 -68.03 -10.64 52.83
C PRO A 29 -68.76 -11.95 53.28
N LEU A 30 -68.39 -13.13 52.76
CA LEU A 30 -68.94 -14.42 53.20
C LEU A 30 -67.92 -15.56 53.35
N SER A 31 -68.24 -16.52 54.22
CA SER A 31 -67.37 -17.58 54.76
C SER A 31 -67.30 -18.88 53.94
N ALA A 32 -66.21 -19.63 54.08
CA ALA A 32 -65.94 -20.87 53.33
C ALA A 32 -66.64 -22.14 53.89
N PRO A 33 -67.19 -23.02 53.03
CA PRO A 33 -67.58 -24.41 53.37
C PRO A 33 -66.46 -25.44 53.06
N PRO A 34 -66.54 -26.68 53.59
CA PRO A 34 -65.46 -27.67 53.51
C PRO A 34 -65.36 -28.44 52.16
N PRO A 35 -64.18 -29.03 51.85
CA PRO A 35 -63.89 -29.61 50.52
C PRO A 35 -64.45 -31.03 50.32
N THR A 36 -65.38 -31.21 49.37
CA THR A 36 -65.82 -32.54 48.92
C THR A 36 -64.98 -33.07 47.74
N ARG A 37 -64.46 -34.28 47.91
CA ARG A 37 -63.20 -34.76 47.29
C ARG A 37 -63.39 -35.51 45.96
N ASN A 38 -63.68 -34.79 44.88
CA ASN A 38 -64.03 -35.40 43.58
C ASN A 38 -62.80 -35.85 42.73
N LYS A 39 -62.02 -36.83 43.24
CA LYS A 39 -60.75 -37.33 42.65
C LYS A 39 -60.78 -37.59 41.14
N LYS A 40 -61.90 -38.09 40.59
CA LYS A 40 -62.00 -38.48 39.16
C LYS A 40 -61.85 -37.29 38.21
N LYS A 41 -62.35 -36.09 38.53
CA LYS A 41 -62.17 -34.89 37.69
C LYS A 41 -60.73 -34.39 37.69
N LEU A 42 -60.04 -34.45 38.84
CA LEU A 42 -58.65 -34.02 38.96
C LEU A 42 -57.70 -34.89 38.14
N ILE A 43 -57.93 -36.21 38.12
CA ILE A 43 -57.18 -37.16 37.29
C ILE A 43 -57.41 -36.88 35.80
N PHE A 44 -58.66 -36.63 35.37
CA PHE A 44 -58.95 -36.34 33.97
C PHE A 44 -58.31 -35.03 33.48
N LEU A 45 -58.31 -33.98 34.31
CA LEU A 45 -57.62 -32.72 34.03
C LEU A 45 -56.09 -32.89 34.00
N SER A 46 -55.52 -33.71 34.90
CA SER A 46 -54.08 -34.04 34.92
C SER A 46 -53.64 -34.81 33.68
N VAL A 47 -54.41 -35.81 33.25
CA VAL A 47 -54.14 -36.57 32.01
C VAL A 47 -54.29 -35.67 30.78
N LEU A 48 -55.28 -34.76 30.76
CA LEU A 48 -55.47 -33.81 29.66
C LEU A 48 -54.34 -32.77 29.59
N SER A 49 -53.88 -32.24 30.73
CA SER A 49 -52.74 -31.32 30.76
C SER A 49 -51.43 -32.02 30.39
N LEU A 50 -51.21 -33.26 30.84
CA LEU A 50 -50.04 -34.05 30.45
C LEU A 50 -50.08 -34.38 28.95
N ALA A 51 -51.24 -34.73 28.39
CA ALA A 51 -51.41 -34.93 26.96
C ALA A 51 -51.15 -33.65 26.15
N LEU A 52 -51.59 -32.48 26.62
CA LEU A 52 -51.30 -31.19 26.00
C LEU A 52 -49.83 -30.79 26.11
N ILE A 53 -49.14 -31.14 27.20
CA ILE A 53 -47.69 -30.93 27.38
C ILE A 53 -46.89 -31.88 26.47
N VAL A 54 -47.30 -33.15 26.34
CA VAL A 54 -46.66 -34.09 25.40
C VAL A 54 -46.94 -33.68 23.95
N ALA A 55 -48.15 -33.20 23.62
CA ALA A 55 -48.48 -32.68 22.31
C ALA A 55 -47.72 -31.38 21.97
N SER A 56 -47.54 -30.47 22.92
CA SER A 56 -46.76 -29.25 22.70
C SER A 56 -45.25 -29.53 22.65
N ALA A 57 -44.74 -30.48 23.44
CA ALA A 57 -43.37 -30.97 23.33
C ALA A 57 -43.12 -31.69 21.99
N ALA A 58 -44.03 -32.56 21.55
CA ALA A 58 -43.96 -33.18 20.23
C ALA A 58 -44.04 -32.14 19.10
N SER A 59 -44.93 -31.14 19.21
CA SER A 59 -45.02 -30.03 18.27
C SER A 59 -43.76 -29.17 18.27
N ALA A 60 -43.14 -28.94 19.43
CA ALA A 60 -41.87 -28.23 19.54
C ALA A 60 -40.71 -29.03 18.96
N VAL A 61 -40.64 -30.34 19.19
CA VAL A 61 -39.63 -31.24 18.59
C VAL A 61 -39.83 -31.36 17.07
N ILE A 62 -41.07 -31.37 16.58
CA ILE A 62 -41.39 -31.33 15.14
C ILE A 62 -41.06 -29.96 14.55
N LEU A 63 -41.37 -28.84 15.23
CA LEU A 63 -41.06 -27.49 14.75
C LEU A 63 -39.56 -27.19 14.79
N VAL A 64 -38.84 -27.67 15.81
CA VAL A 64 -37.37 -27.64 15.88
C VAL A 64 -36.77 -28.59 14.84
N GLY A 65 -37.31 -29.79 14.64
CA GLY A 65 -36.90 -30.73 13.60
C GLY A 65 -37.13 -30.23 12.17
N LEU A 66 -38.21 -29.47 11.95
CA LEU A 66 -38.49 -28.77 10.71
C LEU A 66 -37.60 -27.52 10.55
N ARG A 67 -37.31 -26.77 11.63
CA ARG A 67 -36.35 -25.66 11.61
C ARG A 67 -34.91 -26.13 11.42
N THR A 68 -34.51 -27.31 11.91
CA THR A 68 -33.19 -27.89 11.60
C THR A 68 -33.16 -28.47 10.18
N ARG A 69 -34.26 -29.01 9.65
CA ARG A 69 -34.35 -29.42 8.24
C ARG A 69 -34.45 -28.26 7.23
N ALA A 70 -35.04 -27.12 7.62
CA ALA A 70 -35.16 -25.92 6.77
C ALA A 70 -34.04 -24.89 7.00
N GLY A 71 -33.33 -24.98 8.12
CA GLY A 71 -32.18 -24.15 8.48
C GLY A 71 -30.81 -24.80 8.26
N GLN A 72 -30.78 -26.10 7.92
CA GLN A 72 -29.64 -26.66 7.20
C GLN A 72 -29.64 -26.07 5.79
N PRO A 73 -28.53 -25.47 5.31
CA PRO A 73 -28.26 -25.50 3.88
C PRO A 73 -28.24 -26.98 3.49
N GLY A 74 -29.11 -27.40 2.57
CA GLY A 74 -29.00 -28.72 1.97
C GLY A 74 -27.55 -28.89 1.47
N PRO A 75 -26.89 -30.03 1.74
CA PRO A 75 -25.44 -30.13 1.71
C PRO A 75 -24.93 -29.57 0.39
N LEU A 76 -24.17 -28.47 0.46
CA LEU A 76 -23.55 -27.87 -0.71
C LEU A 76 -22.76 -28.99 -1.38
N LEU A 77 -23.26 -29.46 -2.53
CA LEU A 77 -22.61 -30.49 -3.34
C LEU A 77 -21.20 -29.96 -3.59
N ALA A 78 -20.22 -30.53 -2.89
CA ALA A 78 -18.86 -30.01 -2.84
C ALA A 78 -18.29 -30.10 -4.25
N ARG A 79 -18.44 -28.99 -4.99
CA ARG A 79 -18.22 -28.91 -6.43
C ARG A 79 -16.77 -29.25 -6.67
N LYS A 80 -16.51 -30.44 -7.20
CA LYS A 80 -15.14 -30.89 -7.43
C LYS A 80 -14.46 -29.92 -8.40
N PRO A 81 -13.25 -29.42 -8.11
CA PRO A 81 -12.55 -28.55 -9.03
C PRO A 81 -12.33 -29.25 -10.37
N THR A 82 -12.41 -28.49 -11.45
CA THR A 82 -12.05 -28.99 -12.78
C THR A 82 -10.54 -29.22 -12.86
N GLN A 83 -10.10 -29.96 -13.87
CA GLN A 83 -8.67 -30.11 -14.16
C GLN A 83 -7.99 -28.75 -14.42
N ALA A 84 -8.69 -27.83 -15.10
CA ALA A 84 -8.24 -26.47 -15.32
C ALA A 84 -8.05 -25.70 -14.00
N ILE A 85 -9.08 -25.64 -13.14
CA ILE A 85 -8.97 -25.00 -11.80
C ILE A 85 -7.81 -25.61 -10.99
N SER A 86 -7.68 -26.94 -11.00
CA SER A 86 -6.63 -27.65 -10.25
C SER A 86 -5.23 -27.29 -10.76
N LYS A 87 -5.02 -27.25 -12.09
CA LYS A 87 -3.74 -26.88 -12.73
C LYS A 87 -3.42 -25.40 -12.54
N THR A 88 -4.39 -24.51 -12.72
CA THR A 88 -4.26 -23.07 -12.49
C THR A 88 -3.88 -22.79 -11.02
N CYS A 89 -4.58 -23.38 -10.04
CA CYS A 89 -4.30 -23.17 -8.63
C CYS A 89 -3.01 -23.83 -8.13
N SER A 90 -2.54 -24.92 -8.76
CA SER A 90 -1.24 -25.54 -8.40
C SER A 90 -0.03 -24.63 -8.64
N LYS A 91 -0.19 -23.53 -9.39
CA LYS A 91 0.84 -22.51 -9.62
C LYS A 91 0.85 -21.39 -8.56
N THR A 92 -0.06 -21.38 -7.57
CA THR A 92 -0.23 -20.25 -6.62
C THR A 92 0.27 -20.56 -5.20
N LEU A 93 0.50 -19.50 -4.40
CA LEU A 93 0.97 -19.64 -3.01
C LEU A 93 -0.13 -20.12 -2.04
N TYR A 94 -1.40 -19.81 -2.34
CA TYR A 94 -2.55 -20.16 -1.50
C TYR A 94 -3.52 -21.06 -2.30
N PRO A 95 -3.11 -22.29 -2.69
CA PRO A 95 -3.83 -23.12 -3.64
C PRO A 95 -5.21 -23.55 -3.13
N SER A 96 -5.37 -23.80 -1.82
CA SER A 96 -6.65 -24.14 -1.22
C SER A 96 -7.67 -23.00 -1.30
N LEU A 97 -7.23 -21.76 -1.07
CA LEU A 97 -8.07 -20.57 -1.25
C LEU A 97 -8.43 -20.38 -2.72
N CYS A 98 -7.43 -20.49 -3.62
CA CYS A 98 -7.64 -20.41 -5.06
C CYS A 98 -8.71 -21.40 -5.55
N VAL A 99 -8.62 -22.67 -5.14
CA VAL A 99 -9.57 -23.72 -5.51
C VAL A 99 -10.97 -23.36 -4.99
N ASN A 100 -11.10 -23.04 -3.70
CA ASN A 100 -12.39 -22.76 -3.08
C ASN A 100 -13.09 -21.55 -3.75
N SER A 101 -12.38 -20.42 -3.87
CA SER A 101 -12.94 -19.20 -4.44
C SER A 101 -13.31 -19.35 -5.92
N LEU A 102 -12.47 -20.03 -6.73
CA LEU A 102 -12.81 -20.30 -8.13
C LEU A 102 -14.00 -21.26 -8.26
N VAL A 103 -14.08 -22.33 -7.47
CA VAL A 103 -15.17 -23.32 -7.50
C VAL A 103 -16.55 -22.72 -7.18
N GLU A 104 -16.59 -21.71 -6.32
CA GLU A 104 -17.81 -20.97 -5.97
C GLU A 104 -18.19 -19.92 -7.03
N PHE A 105 -17.21 -19.38 -7.78
CA PHE A 105 -17.43 -18.29 -8.73
C PHE A 105 -18.27 -18.72 -9.97
N PRO A 106 -19.30 -17.94 -10.38
CA PRO A 106 -20.11 -18.28 -11.56
C PRO A 106 -19.30 -18.42 -12.86
N GLY A 107 -19.52 -19.52 -13.58
CA GLY A 107 -18.91 -19.80 -14.89
C GLY A 107 -17.52 -20.48 -14.86
N SER A 108 -16.85 -20.56 -13.72
CA SER A 108 -15.51 -21.15 -13.58
C SER A 108 -15.44 -22.65 -13.93
N LEU A 109 -16.51 -23.40 -13.66
CA LEU A 109 -16.58 -24.84 -13.90
C LEU A 109 -16.64 -25.22 -15.39
N THR A 110 -16.84 -24.22 -16.26
CA THR A 110 -16.84 -24.35 -17.72
C THR A 110 -15.73 -23.52 -18.39
N ALA A 111 -14.87 -22.88 -17.60
CA ALA A 111 -13.81 -21.98 -18.05
C ALA A 111 -12.56 -22.74 -18.51
N SER A 112 -11.91 -22.25 -19.57
CA SER A 112 -10.54 -22.67 -19.90
C SER A 112 -9.51 -22.06 -18.95
N GLU A 113 -8.26 -22.54 -18.98
CA GLU A 113 -7.17 -21.94 -18.20
C GLU A 113 -6.97 -20.44 -18.51
N GLN A 114 -7.27 -19.99 -19.73
CA GLN A 114 -7.21 -18.58 -20.13
C GLN A 114 -8.38 -17.77 -19.54
N ASP A 115 -9.59 -18.33 -19.55
CA ASP A 115 -10.77 -17.69 -18.96
C ASP A 115 -10.64 -17.56 -17.44
N LEU A 116 -10.00 -18.55 -16.79
CA LEU A 116 -9.70 -18.54 -15.36
C LEU A 116 -8.79 -17.36 -14.95
N VAL A 117 -7.95 -16.84 -15.85
CA VAL A 117 -7.18 -15.61 -15.61
C VAL A 117 -8.15 -14.42 -15.43
N HIS A 118 -9.03 -14.18 -16.41
CA HIS A 118 -10.01 -13.09 -16.36
C HIS A 118 -10.99 -13.23 -15.17
N ILE A 119 -11.43 -14.47 -14.88
CA ILE A 119 -12.25 -14.78 -13.71
C ILE A 119 -11.51 -14.43 -12.41
N SER A 120 -10.22 -14.76 -12.29
CA SER A 120 -9.41 -14.43 -11.11
C SER A 120 -9.34 -12.92 -10.85
N PHE A 121 -9.14 -12.09 -11.90
CA PHE A 121 -9.21 -10.63 -11.78
C PHE A 121 -10.58 -10.14 -11.32
N ASN A 122 -11.66 -10.62 -11.94
CA ASN A 122 -13.03 -10.20 -11.63
C ASN A 122 -13.42 -10.58 -10.18
N MET A 123 -13.13 -11.82 -9.78
CA MET A 123 -13.33 -12.32 -8.41
C MET A 123 -12.57 -11.48 -7.37
N THR A 124 -11.29 -11.19 -7.64
CA THR A 124 -10.45 -10.37 -6.74
C THR A 124 -10.97 -8.94 -6.65
N LEU A 125 -11.34 -8.32 -7.77
CA LEU A 125 -11.95 -6.98 -7.81
C LEU A 125 -13.27 -6.93 -7.03
N GLN A 126 -14.12 -7.95 -7.12
CA GLN A 126 -15.38 -8.02 -6.36
C GLN A 126 -15.13 -8.11 -4.85
N HIS A 127 -14.17 -8.93 -4.41
CA HIS A 127 -13.79 -9.00 -2.99
C HIS A 127 -13.26 -7.67 -2.46
N PHE A 128 -12.39 -6.99 -3.22
CA PHE A 128 -11.86 -5.66 -2.85
C PHE A 128 -12.95 -4.59 -2.82
N SER A 129 -13.84 -4.55 -3.81
CA SER A 129 -14.96 -3.60 -3.87
C SER A 129 -15.92 -3.79 -2.68
N LYS A 130 -16.20 -5.06 -2.33
CA LYS A 130 -17.00 -5.45 -1.16
C LYS A 130 -16.33 -5.03 0.15
N ALA A 131 -15.02 -5.25 0.28
CA ALA A 131 -14.25 -4.85 1.46
C ALA A 131 -14.19 -3.32 1.63
N LEU A 132 -13.93 -2.58 0.55
CA LEU A 132 -13.97 -1.11 0.55
C LEU A 132 -15.34 -0.58 0.98
N TYR A 133 -16.42 -1.10 0.40
CA TYR A 133 -17.79 -0.69 0.73
C TYR A 133 -18.13 -0.87 2.22
N TYR A 134 -17.88 -2.06 2.78
CA TYR A 134 -18.16 -2.30 4.20
C TYR A 134 -17.19 -1.58 5.14
N SER A 135 -15.90 -1.45 4.77
CA SER A 135 -14.91 -0.74 5.58
C SER A 135 -15.21 0.75 5.65
N ALA A 136 -15.62 1.38 4.54
CA ALA A 136 -16.08 2.77 4.54
C ALA A 136 -17.26 2.99 5.50
N GLY A 137 -18.11 1.98 5.69
CA GLY A 137 -19.18 1.96 6.69
C GLY A 137 -18.72 2.04 8.15
N ILE A 138 -17.45 1.80 8.47
CA ILE A 138 -16.90 1.87 9.85
C ILE A 138 -16.48 3.32 10.19
N SER A 139 -16.46 4.23 9.20
CA SER A 139 -15.94 5.60 9.32
C SER A 139 -16.55 6.42 10.48
N TYR A 140 -17.85 6.26 10.76
CA TYR A 140 -18.56 7.01 11.80
C TYR A 140 -18.19 6.63 13.25
N LEU A 141 -17.47 5.53 13.46
CA LEU A 141 -17.03 5.16 14.80
C LEU A 141 -16.00 6.17 15.33
N GLN A 142 -16.06 6.44 16.63
CA GLN A 142 -15.02 7.15 17.36
C GLN A 142 -13.75 6.28 17.40
N MET A 143 -12.59 6.91 17.18
CA MET A 143 -11.30 6.23 17.08
C MET A 143 -10.22 7.10 17.70
N ASP A 144 -9.30 6.49 18.46
CA ASP A 144 -8.06 7.15 18.88
C ASP A 144 -7.20 7.52 17.65
N PRO A 145 -6.33 8.54 17.72
CA PRO A 145 -5.59 9.06 16.57
C PRO A 145 -4.85 7.98 15.75
N ARG A 146 -4.23 6.98 16.40
CA ARG A 146 -3.52 5.90 15.69
C ARG A 146 -4.46 4.90 15.00
N VAL A 147 -5.64 4.66 15.58
CA VAL A 147 -6.68 3.82 14.96
C VAL A 147 -7.33 4.56 13.79
N ARG A 148 -7.59 5.87 13.94
CA ARG A 148 -8.08 6.76 12.88
C ARG A 148 -7.09 6.81 11.71
N SER A 149 -5.80 7.01 11.98
CA SER A 149 -4.73 7.05 10.97
C SER A 149 -4.63 5.74 10.19
N ALA A 150 -4.66 4.58 10.87
CA ALA A 150 -4.64 3.26 10.23
C ALA A 150 -5.91 2.97 9.41
N PHE A 151 -7.07 3.46 9.88
CA PHE A 151 -8.32 3.38 9.13
C PHE A 151 -8.28 4.22 7.85
N GLU A 152 -7.83 5.46 7.95
CA GLU A 152 -7.72 6.38 6.80
C GLU A 152 -6.67 5.91 5.78
N ASP A 153 -5.51 5.40 6.24
CA ASP A 153 -4.55 4.67 5.40
C ASP A 153 -5.28 3.59 4.58
N CYS A 154 -6.04 2.72 5.28
CA CYS A 154 -6.63 1.56 4.63
C CYS A 154 -7.74 1.89 3.64
N ILE A 155 -8.56 2.92 3.89
CA ILE A 155 -9.57 3.37 2.93
C ILE A 155 -8.93 3.98 1.67
N GLU A 156 -7.85 4.78 1.80
CA GLU A 156 -7.03 5.24 0.66
C GLU A 156 -6.49 4.04 -0.14
N LEU A 157 -5.88 3.09 0.56
CA LEU A 157 -5.20 1.95 -0.04
C LEU A 157 -6.16 0.93 -0.66
N LEU A 158 -7.38 0.78 -0.15
CA LEU A 158 -8.44 -0.04 -0.75
C LEU A 158 -8.97 0.60 -2.04
N ASP A 159 -9.26 1.90 -2.07
CA ASP A 159 -9.72 2.61 -3.28
C ASP A 159 -8.66 2.59 -4.39
N ASP A 160 -7.39 2.86 -4.06
CA ASP A 160 -6.28 2.77 -5.00
C ASP A 160 -6.05 1.31 -5.48
N SER A 161 -6.36 0.30 -4.66
CA SER A 161 -6.31 -1.13 -5.06
C SER A 161 -7.47 -1.54 -5.98
N VAL A 162 -8.68 -1.01 -5.74
CA VAL A 162 -9.86 -1.26 -6.59
C VAL A 162 -9.64 -0.67 -7.99
N ASP A 163 -9.05 0.51 -8.10
CA ASP A 163 -8.66 1.09 -9.39
C ASP A 163 -7.62 0.25 -10.12
N ALA A 164 -6.55 -0.15 -9.42
CA ALA A 164 -5.49 -1.00 -9.97
C ALA A 164 -6.03 -2.36 -10.46
N LEU A 165 -6.93 -3.00 -9.72
CA LEU A 165 -7.60 -4.24 -10.13
C LEU A 165 -8.57 -4.03 -11.30
N SER A 166 -9.30 -2.91 -11.33
CA SER A 166 -10.23 -2.56 -12.42
C SER A 166 -9.50 -2.28 -13.74
N ARG A 167 -8.42 -1.49 -13.70
CA ARG A 167 -7.50 -1.26 -14.83
C ARG A 167 -6.91 -2.57 -15.33
N SER A 168 -6.55 -3.47 -14.41
CA SER A 168 -5.99 -4.77 -14.75
C SER A 168 -7.01 -5.65 -15.48
N LEU A 169 -8.22 -5.79 -14.93
CA LEU A 169 -9.32 -6.54 -15.54
C LEU A 169 -9.63 -6.01 -16.96
N GLY A 170 -9.76 -4.69 -17.13
CA GLY A 170 -9.99 -4.06 -18.43
C GLY A 170 -8.86 -4.25 -19.45
N SER A 171 -7.64 -4.58 -18.99
CA SER A 171 -6.48 -4.87 -19.84
C SER A 171 -6.34 -6.35 -20.23
N VAL A 172 -7.12 -7.23 -19.59
CA VAL A 172 -7.13 -8.70 -19.77
C VAL A 172 -8.48 -9.20 -20.35
N ALA A 173 -9.49 -8.33 -20.43
CA ALA A 173 -10.79 -8.63 -21.02
C ALA A 173 -10.69 -8.94 -22.54
N PRO A 174 -11.37 -9.98 -23.06
CA PRO A 174 -11.40 -10.27 -24.49
C PRO A 174 -12.05 -9.14 -25.31
N THR A 175 -11.36 -8.65 -26.34
CA THR A 175 -11.88 -7.59 -27.23
C THR A 175 -13.02 -8.12 -28.10
N PRO A 176 -14.22 -7.51 -28.10
CA PRO A 176 -15.30 -7.92 -28.99
C PRO A 176 -14.98 -7.58 -30.45
N GLY A 177 -14.83 -8.61 -31.30
CA GLY A 177 -14.39 -8.49 -32.68
C GLY A 177 -12.99 -9.06 -32.88
N GLY A 178 -12.91 -10.27 -33.46
CA GLY A 178 -11.70 -11.09 -33.49
C GLY A 178 -10.60 -10.60 -34.43
N ALA A 179 -9.89 -9.55 -34.03
CA ALA A 179 -8.57 -9.21 -34.57
C ALA A 179 -7.48 -9.86 -33.71
N ASN A 180 -7.21 -11.15 -33.94
CA ASN A 180 -6.07 -11.88 -33.33
C ASN A 180 -4.72 -11.41 -33.92
N ASN A 181 -4.39 -10.14 -33.75
CA ASN A 181 -3.01 -9.70 -33.75
C ASN A 181 -2.35 -10.35 -32.52
N GLY A 182 -1.41 -11.28 -32.73
CA GLY A 182 -0.78 -12.09 -31.67
C GLY A 182 0.06 -11.33 -30.64
N ASN A 183 -0.04 -10.00 -30.61
CA ASN A 183 0.45 -9.14 -29.55
C ASN A 183 -0.71 -8.80 -28.61
N ILE A 184 -0.84 -9.54 -27.51
CA ILE A 184 -1.20 -8.84 -26.26
C ILE A 184 -0.11 -7.78 -26.11
N ASN A 185 -0.47 -6.50 -26.19
CA ASN A 185 0.52 -5.42 -26.19
C ASN A 185 1.42 -5.59 -24.95
N ILE A 186 2.72 -5.80 -25.16
CA ILE A 186 3.64 -6.22 -24.08
C ILE A 186 3.64 -5.21 -22.91
N PHE A 187 3.38 -3.93 -23.21
CA PHE A 187 3.15 -2.87 -22.25
C PHE A 187 2.01 -3.19 -21.25
N ASN A 188 0.88 -3.74 -21.72
CA ASN A 188 -0.25 -4.14 -20.88
C ASN A 188 0.15 -5.19 -19.82
N ARG A 189 1.04 -6.14 -20.15
CA ARG A 189 1.43 -7.21 -19.20
C ARG A 189 2.22 -6.63 -18.02
N GLU A 190 3.18 -5.76 -18.29
CA GLU A 190 4.01 -5.15 -17.26
C GLU A 190 3.23 -4.12 -16.43
N ASP A 191 2.29 -3.42 -17.06
CA ASP A 191 1.31 -2.57 -16.38
C ASP A 191 0.45 -3.40 -15.40
N VAL A 192 -0.17 -4.50 -15.85
CA VAL A 192 -0.97 -5.40 -15.00
C VAL A 192 -0.15 -6.02 -13.86
N MET A 193 1.08 -6.49 -14.13
CA MET A 193 1.99 -7.01 -13.09
C MET A 193 2.31 -5.92 -12.04
N THR A 194 2.50 -4.67 -12.47
CA THR A 194 2.77 -3.53 -11.59
C THR A 194 1.55 -3.16 -10.74
N TRP A 195 0.36 -3.13 -11.34
CA TRP A 195 -0.88 -2.78 -10.65
C TRP A 195 -1.28 -3.86 -9.64
N LEU A 196 -1.19 -5.16 -9.97
CA LEU A 196 -1.37 -6.25 -9.00
C LEU A 196 -0.33 -6.22 -7.88
N SER A 197 0.95 -6.00 -8.20
CA SER A 197 2.01 -5.89 -7.19
C SER A 197 1.74 -4.73 -6.22
N SER A 198 1.18 -3.64 -6.73
CA SER A 198 0.77 -2.47 -5.95
C SER A 198 -0.48 -2.74 -5.11
N SER A 199 -1.52 -3.39 -5.64
CA SER A 199 -2.69 -3.80 -4.84
C SER A 199 -2.33 -4.70 -3.66
N LEU A 200 -1.38 -5.63 -3.84
CA LEU A 200 -0.88 -6.47 -2.74
C LEU A 200 -0.12 -5.61 -1.69
N THR A 201 0.76 -4.73 -2.14
CA THR A 201 1.49 -3.78 -1.28
C THR A 201 0.56 -2.86 -0.48
N ASN A 202 -0.52 -2.40 -1.13
CA ASN A 202 -1.54 -1.56 -0.51
C ASN A 202 -2.25 -2.32 0.63
N GLN A 203 -2.57 -3.60 0.44
CA GLN A 203 -3.16 -4.43 1.51
C GLN A 203 -2.18 -4.73 2.65
N ASP A 204 -0.91 -4.96 2.35
CA ASP A 204 0.12 -5.12 3.37
C ASP A 204 0.24 -3.86 4.24
N THR A 205 0.37 -2.69 3.63
CA THR A 205 0.47 -1.41 4.35
C THR A 205 -0.78 -1.10 5.17
N CYS A 206 -1.99 -1.36 4.64
CA CYS A 206 -3.23 -1.28 5.42
C CYS A 206 -3.19 -2.19 6.66
N THR A 207 -2.81 -3.47 6.47
CA THR A 207 -2.81 -4.46 7.55
C THR A 207 -1.78 -4.12 8.63
N GLU A 208 -0.61 -3.62 8.24
CA GLU A 208 0.45 -3.17 9.15
C GLU A 208 0.06 -1.93 9.97
N GLY A 209 -0.74 -1.02 9.41
CA GLY A 209 -1.28 0.13 10.16
C GLY A 209 -2.02 -0.29 11.44
N PHE A 210 -2.71 -1.44 11.39
CA PHE A 210 -3.45 -2.04 12.51
C PHE A 210 -2.64 -3.02 13.38
N ALA A 211 -1.36 -3.29 13.09
CA ALA A 211 -0.59 -4.29 13.83
C ALA A 211 -0.52 -3.99 15.34
N ASP A 212 -0.13 -2.76 15.70
CA ASP A 212 0.18 -2.36 17.09
C ASP A 212 -1.03 -1.81 17.89
N VAL A 213 -2.22 -1.73 17.29
CA VAL A 213 -3.45 -1.25 17.97
C VAL A 213 -4.36 -2.41 18.39
N ASN A 214 -5.38 -2.13 19.19
CA ASN A 214 -6.42 -3.10 19.58
C ASN A 214 -7.81 -2.42 19.58
N GLY A 215 -8.88 -3.21 19.64
CA GLY A 215 -10.27 -2.74 19.72
C GLY A 215 -11.13 -3.06 18.50
N ASP A 216 -12.43 -2.73 18.58
CA ASP A 216 -13.46 -3.24 17.65
C ASP A 216 -13.26 -2.81 16.21
N VAL A 217 -12.63 -1.66 15.96
CA VAL A 217 -12.27 -1.20 14.61
C VAL A 217 -11.26 -2.14 13.97
N LYS A 218 -10.20 -2.53 14.71
CA LYS A 218 -9.22 -3.50 14.22
C LYS A 218 -9.87 -4.85 13.95
N ASN A 219 -10.74 -5.31 14.84
CA ASN A 219 -11.45 -6.58 14.70
C ASN A 219 -12.31 -6.59 13.42
N GLN A 220 -13.13 -5.54 13.21
CA GLN A 220 -13.97 -5.40 12.01
C GLN A 220 -13.14 -5.25 10.73
N MET A 221 -12.09 -4.44 10.74
CA MET A 221 -11.19 -4.28 9.59
C MET A 221 -10.50 -5.62 9.27
N THR A 222 -9.97 -6.34 10.26
CA THR A 222 -9.34 -7.66 10.07
C THR A 222 -10.32 -8.67 9.46
N GLU A 223 -11.60 -8.63 9.86
CA GLU A 223 -12.65 -9.47 9.27
C GLU A 223 -12.99 -9.07 7.82
N LYS A 224 -13.06 -7.76 7.50
CA LYS A 224 -13.42 -7.28 6.16
C LYS A 224 -12.26 -7.33 5.16
N LEU A 225 -11.02 -7.31 5.64
CA LEU A 225 -9.77 -7.47 4.89
C LEU A 225 -9.34 -8.94 4.73
N LYS A 226 -10.08 -9.87 5.35
CA LYS A 226 -9.75 -11.30 5.35
C LYS A 226 -9.58 -11.83 3.92
N ASP A 227 -8.55 -12.67 3.74
CA ASP A 227 -8.16 -13.33 2.49
C ASP A 227 -7.73 -12.39 1.33
N LEU A 228 -7.89 -11.06 1.42
CA LEU A 228 -7.64 -10.13 0.29
C LEU A 228 -6.21 -10.18 -0.25
N SER A 229 -5.20 -10.20 0.64
CA SER A 229 -3.79 -10.28 0.21
C SER A 229 -3.44 -11.62 -0.45
N GLU A 230 -4.09 -12.71 0.01
CA GLU A 230 -3.94 -14.05 -0.55
C GLU A 230 -4.65 -14.19 -1.90
N LEU A 231 -5.80 -13.52 -2.08
CA LEU A 231 -6.50 -13.43 -3.36
C LEU A 231 -5.70 -12.67 -4.42
N VAL A 232 -5.08 -11.53 -4.09
CA VAL A 232 -4.19 -10.82 -5.03
C VAL A 232 -2.93 -11.63 -5.33
N SER A 233 -2.33 -12.27 -4.33
CA SER A 233 -1.19 -13.19 -4.53
C SER A 233 -1.54 -14.33 -5.51
N ASN A 234 -2.69 -14.98 -5.31
CA ASN A 234 -3.21 -15.99 -6.22
C ASN A 234 -3.44 -15.42 -7.63
N CYS A 235 -4.08 -14.25 -7.76
CA CYS A 235 -4.32 -13.60 -9.04
C CYS A 235 -3.02 -13.24 -9.78
N LEU A 236 -2.02 -12.75 -9.04
CA LEU A 236 -0.68 -12.43 -9.52
C LEU A 236 0.09 -13.67 -9.98
N ALA A 237 -0.01 -14.80 -9.26
CA ALA A 237 0.59 -16.06 -9.67
C ALA A 237 -0.11 -16.68 -10.90
N ILE A 238 -1.44 -16.58 -10.99
CA ILE A 238 -2.21 -17.03 -12.17
C ILE A 238 -1.84 -16.21 -13.41
N PHE A 239 -1.74 -14.88 -13.27
CA PHE A 239 -1.37 -14.00 -14.38
C PHE A 239 0.13 -14.06 -14.72
N SER A 240 1.02 -14.28 -13.75
CA SER A 240 2.45 -14.44 -14.03
C SER A 240 2.71 -15.69 -14.87
N ALA A 241 2.00 -16.80 -14.60
CA ALA A 241 2.24 -18.10 -15.19
C ALA A 241 1.24 -18.54 -16.30
N SER A 242 0.56 -17.58 -16.94
CA SER A 242 -0.29 -17.78 -18.12
C SER A 242 0.45 -17.71 -19.46
N GLU A 243 1.72 -17.27 -19.47
CA GLU A 243 2.63 -17.47 -20.60
C GLU A 243 3.48 -18.74 -20.42
N SER A 244 4.01 -19.26 -21.54
CA SER A 244 4.66 -20.57 -21.71
C SER A 244 5.54 -21.08 -20.55
N ASP A 245 5.33 -22.33 -20.12
CA ASP A 245 6.04 -22.99 -19.01
C ASP A 245 7.57 -23.00 -19.19
N ASP A 246 8.29 -22.20 -18.39
CA ASP A 246 9.77 -22.16 -18.40
C ASP A 246 10.37 -21.65 -17.07
N PHE A 247 9.73 -21.97 -15.94
CA PHE A 247 9.94 -21.27 -14.65
C PHE A 247 10.42 -22.13 -13.47
N ALA A 248 11.17 -23.19 -13.75
CA ALA A 248 11.84 -23.98 -12.71
C ALA A 248 13.09 -23.26 -12.16
N GLY A 249 12.93 -22.52 -11.05
CA GLY A 249 14.01 -22.30 -10.07
C GLY A 249 14.74 -20.94 -10.04
N ILE A 250 14.46 -19.97 -10.93
CA ILE A 250 15.06 -18.62 -10.84
C ILE A 250 14.00 -17.52 -11.11
N PRO A 251 13.90 -16.46 -10.28
CA PRO A 251 12.93 -15.38 -10.52
C PRO A 251 13.14 -14.58 -11.81
N ILE A 252 12.04 -14.33 -12.52
CA ILE A 252 11.89 -13.46 -13.69
C ILE A 252 12.78 -13.87 -14.87
N GLN A 253 12.26 -14.80 -15.70
CA GLN A 253 12.62 -14.88 -17.12
C GLN A 253 12.04 -13.66 -17.87
N ASN A 254 12.90 -12.75 -18.33
CA ASN A 254 12.56 -11.81 -19.41
C ASN A 254 13.38 -12.21 -20.64
N LYS A 255 12.71 -12.50 -21.77
CA LYS A 255 13.35 -12.97 -23.00
C LYS A 255 14.23 -11.88 -23.63
N ARG A 256 15.32 -12.27 -24.30
CA ARG A 256 16.25 -11.36 -24.99
C ARG A 256 15.51 -10.42 -25.95
N ARG A 257 15.66 -9.10 -25.74
CA ARG A 257 15.70 -8.15 -26.86
C ARG A 257 17.15 -8.05 -27.34
N LEU A 258 17.38 -8.22 -28.64
CA LEU A 258 18.56 -7.62 -29.25
C LEU A 258 18.38 -6.09 -29.23
N LEU A 259 19.48 -5.35 -29.10
CA LEU A 259 19.47 -3.95 -29.51
C LEU A 259 19.53 -3.92 -31.04
N GLU A 260 18.67 -3.10 -31.65
CA GLU A 260 18.82 -2.64 -33.01
C GLU A 260 19.20 -1.15 -32.94
N GLU A 261 20.43 -0.82 -33.30
CA GLU A 261 20.92 0.56 -33.31
C GLU A 261 20.29 1.32 -34.49
N THR A 262 19.14 1.94 -34.26
CA THR A 262 18.54 2.89 -35.21
C THR A 262 18.24 4.20 -34.49
N ASP A 263 18.85 5.29 -34.98
CA ASP A 263 18.88 6.61 -34.33
C ASP A 263 17.56 7.41 -34.56
N THR A 264 16.43 6.70 -34.52
CA THR A 264 15.11 7.22 -34.89
C THR A 264 14.17 7.22 -33.69
N PHE A 265 14.14 8.35 -32.98
CA PHE A 265 13.18 8.59 -31.89
C PHE A 265 11.72 8.31 -32.29
N PRO A 266 10.93 7.57 -31.48
CA PRO A 266 9.54 7.25 -31.79
C PRO A 266 8.61 8.45 -31.99
N ARG A 267 7.65 8.31 -32.91
CA ARG A 267 6.68 9.36 -33.29
C ARG A 267 5.69 9.76 -32.18
N TRP A 268 5.52 8.97 -31.12
CA TRP A 268 4.62 9.28 -29.99
C TRP A 268 5.17 10.36 -29.04
N LEU A 269 6.42 10.78 -29.21
CA LEU A 269 7.16 11.52 -28.20
C LEU A 269 7.05 13.04 -28.42
N ALA A 270 6.24 13.70 -27.60
CA ALA A 270 5.88 15.11 -27.75
C ALA A 270 7.09 16.08 -27.70
N LYS A 271 7.35 16.76 -28.82
CA LYS A 271 8.47 17.72 -29.00
C LYS A 271 8.47 18.89 -28.01
N ARG A 272 7.32 19.18 -27.37
CA ARG A 272 7.17 20.20 -26.32
C ARG A 272 7.79 19.76 -24.97
N GLU A 273 7.65 18.49 -24.61
CA GLU A 273 8.02 18.00 -23.27
C GLU A 273 9.53 17.85 -23.09
N ARG A 274 10.25 17.31 -24.10
CA ARG A 274 11.74 17.27 -24.10
C ARG A 274 12.36 18.66 -23.91
N ARG A 275 11.69 19.71 -24.42
CA ARG A 275 12.18 21.09 -24.33
C ARG A 275 11.98 21.68 -22.93
N LEU A 276 10.88 21.36 -22.25
CA LEU A 276 10.56 21.91 -20.92
C LEU A 276 11.54 21.53 -19.82
N LEU A 277 12.34 20.47 -19.98
CA LEU A 277 13.40 20.10 -19.03
C LEU A 277 14.82 20.54 -19.43
N SER A 278 15.07 20.78 -20.72
CA SER A 278 16.35 21.34 -21.20
C SER A 278 16.39 22.87 -21.19
N LEU A 279 15.23 23.54 -21.03
CA LEU A 279 15.16 24.97 -20.80
C LEU A 279 15.64 25.35 -19.39
N PRO A 280 16.25 26.55 -19.21
CA PRO A 280 16.42 27.15 -17.89
C PRO A 280 15.04 27.42 -17.28
N VAL A 281 14.97 27.38 -15.94
CA VAL A 281 13.72 27.54 -15.18
C VAL A 281 12.94 28.81 -15.58
N SER A 282 13.65 29.91 -15.87
CA SER A 282 13.11 31.19 -16.34
C SER A 282 12.39 31.17 -17.69
N ALA A 283 12.52 30.09 -18.47
CA ALA A 283 11.86 29.92 -19.77
C ALA A 283 10.73 28.87 -19.74
N ILE A 284 10.37 28.34 -18.57
CA ILE A 284 9.29 27.36 -18.41
C ILE A 284 7.96 28.11 -18.20
N GLN A 285 7.03 27.95 -19.14
CA GLN A 285 5.67 28.47 -19.01
C GLN A 285 4.85 27.58 -18.06
N ALA A 286 4.71 28.01 -16.80
CA ALA A 286 3.90 27.33 -15.80
C ALA A 286 2.39 27.50 -16.02
N ASP A 287 1.59 26.53 -15.59
CA ASP A 287 0.12 26.62 -15.50
C ASP A 287 -0.34 27.30 -14.21
N ILE A 288 0.40 27.06 -13.12
CA ILE A 288 0.13 27.61 -11.78
C ILE A 288 1.46 28.01 -11.16
N ILE A 289 1.56 29.25 -10.65
CA ILE A 289 2.69 29.72 -9.85
C ILE A 289 2.26 29.77 -8.38
N VAL A 290 2.99 29.10 -7.49
CA VAL A 290 2.89 29.22 -6.04
C VAL A 290 3.93 30.22 -5.54
N SER A 291 3.51 31.21 -4.76
CA SER A 291 4.44 32.17 -4.14
C SER A 291 3.89 32.76 -2.85
N GLN A 292 4.66 32.63 -1.75
CA GLN A 292 4.26 33.08 -0.41
C GLN A 292 4.09 34.62 -0.33
N ASP A 293 4.86 35.36 -1.15
CA ASP A 293 4.79 36.82 -1.28
C ASP A 293 3.52 37.35 -1.98
N GLY A 294 2.71 36.46 -2.58
CA GLY A 294 1.53 36.82 -3.37
C GLY A 294 1.78 37.17 -4.83
N ASN A 295 3.03 37.20 -5.30
CA ASN A 295 3.39 37.45 -6.72
C ASN A 295 3.23 36.19 -7.60
N GLY A 296 2.22 35.37 -7.31
CA GLY A 296 1.92 34.10 -7.96
C GLY A 296 0.44 33.93 -8.30
N THR A 297 0.08 32.79 -8.87
CA THR A 297 -1.30 32.38 -9.18
C THR A 297 -2.09 31.96 -7.93
N VAL A 298 -1.38 31.49 -6.91
CA VAL A 298 -1.87 31.00 -5.61
C VAL A 298 -0.78 31.22 -4.53
N LYS A 299 -1.15 31.20 -3.25
CA LYS A 299 -0.18 31.36 -2.15
C LYS A 299 0.35 30.04 -1.59
N THR A 300 -0.46 28.98 -1.63
CA THR A 300 -0.13 27.67 -1.05
C THR A 300 0.01 26.57 -2.10
N ILE A 301 0.78 25.52 -1.77
CA ILE A 301 0.93 24.33 -2.60
C ILE A 301 -0.38 23.53 -2.62
N MET A 302 -1.10 23.51 -1.49
CA MET A 302 -2.47 22.98 -1.38
C MET A 302 -3.45 23.64 -2.37
N GLU A 303 -3.42 24.98 -2.51
CA GLU A 303 -4.23 25.68 -3.51
C GLU A 303 -3.90 25.25 -4.95
N ALA A 304 -2.62 25.06 -5.29
CA ALA A 304 -2.22 24.60 -6.62
C ALA A 304 -2.71 23.17 -6.92
N ILE A 305 -2.56 22.25 -5.97
CA ILE A 305 -3.05 20.87 -6.09
C ILE A 305 -4.58 20.85 -6.26
N LYS A 306 -5.31 21.66 -5.48
CA LYS A 306 -6.76 21.81 -5.61
C LYS A 306 -7.17 22.36 -6.98
N LYS A 307 -6.50 23.43 -7.45
CA LYS A 307 -6.79 24.14 -8.70
C LYS A 307 -6.43 23.37 -9.98
N ALA A 308 -5.47 22.44 -9.93
CA ALA A 308 -5.14 21.58 -11.06
C ALA A 308 -6.30 20.60 -11.40
N PRO A 309 -6.61 20.36 -12.69
CA PRO A 309 -7.71 19.47 -13.09
C PRO A 309 -7.46 18.00 -12.67
N GLU A 310 -8.54 17.26 -12.42
CA GLU A 310 -8.48 15.81 -12.22
C GLU A 310 -8.40 15.06 -13.55
N ASN A 311 -7.76 13.89 -13.53
CA ASN A 311 -7.55 12.96 -14.63
C ASN A 311 -7.04 13.61 -15.93
N SER A 312 -6.19 14.64 -15.81
CA SER A 312 -5.68 15.36 -16.99
C SER A 312 -4.78 14.46 -17.84
N THR A 313 -5.07 14.41 -19.13
CA THR A 313 -4.20 13.80 -20.16
C THR A 313 -3.03 14.72 -20.56
N ARG A 314 -3.03 15.97 -20.07
CA ARG A 314 -1.96 16.96 -20.28
C ARG A 314 -1.14 17.10 -19.01
N ARG A 315 0.18 17.29 -19.15
CA ARG A 315 1.03 17.70 -18.03
C ARG A 315 0.67 19.11 -17.54
N ILE A 316 0.43 19.25 -16.24
CA ILE A 316 0.12 20.52 -15.57
C ILE A 316 1.36 20.95 -14.79
N ILE A 317 1.91 22.13 -15.10
CA ILE A 317 3.15 22.62 -14.51
C ILE A 317 2.84 23.56 -13.34
N ILE A 318 3.19 23.12 -12.13
CA ILE A 318 3.11 23.89 -10.89
C ILE A 318 4.53 24.37 -10.55
N TYR A 319 4.77 25.66 -10.76
CA TYR A 319 6.02 26.31 -10.42
C TYR A 319 5.95 26.86 -8.99
N VAL A 320 6.93 26.54 -8.16
CA VAL A 320 6.95 26.87 -6.72
C VAL A 320 8.19 27.70 -6.43
N ARG A 321 8.00 29.01 -6.17
CA ARG A 321 9.12 29.93 -5.91
C ARG A 321 9.92 29.54 -4.65
N ALA A 322 11.13 30.06 -4.53
CA ALA A 322 11.96 29.92 -3.33
C ALA A 322 11.19 30.35 -2.07
N GLY A 323 11.41 29.61 -0.99
CA GLY A 323 10.62 29.72 0.23
C GLY A 323 10.54 28.37 0.96
N ARG A 324 10.10 28.42 2.23
CA ARG A 324 9.85 27.23 3.04
C ARG A 324 8.35 27.07 3.23
N TYR A 325 7.79 26.03 2.62
CA TYR A 325 6.38 25.69 2.63
C TYR A 325 6.15 24.60 3.65
N GLU A 326 5.40 24.92 4.69
CA GLU A 326 4.97 23.98 5.73
C GLU A 326 3.45 24.07 5.81
N GLU A 327 2.79 23.02 5.32
CA GLU A 327 1.34 22.93 5.13
C GLU A 327 0.90 21.52 5.55
N ASP A 328 -0.17 21.40 6.35
CA ASP A 328 -0.44 20.17 7.12
C ASP A 328 -0.58 18.88 6.29
N ASN A 329 -1.13 18.96 5.07
CA ASN A 329 -1.61 17.78 4.30
C ASN A 329 -1.28 17.84 2.81
N LEU A 330 0.00 18.00 2.45
CA LEU A 330 0.43 18.03 1.04
C LEU A 330 0.41 16.66 0.36
N LYS A 331 -0.70 16.36 -0.33
CA LYS A 331 -0.93 15.11 -1.07
C LYS A 331 -1.43 15.33 -2.49
N VAL A 332 -0.68 14.82 -3.48
CA VAL A 332 -1.12 14.63 -4.87
C VAL A 332 -1.79 13.26 -4.99
N GLY A 333 -3.09 13.17 -4.71
CA GLY A 333 -3.84 11.90 -4.76
C GLY A 333 -4.04 11.36 -6.18
N ARG A 334 -4.38 10.06 -6.30
CA ARG A 334 -4.52 9.28 -7.55
C ARG A 334 -5.22 9.98 -8.72
N LYS A 335 -6.29 10.76 -8.44
CA LYS A 335 -7.04 11.52 -9.46
C LYS A 335 -6.27 12.70 -10.05
N LYS A 336 -5.24 13.22 -9.39
CA LYS A 336 -4.44 14.37 -9.83
C LYS A 336 -3.26 13.89 -10.68
N LYS A 337 -3.58 13.35 -11.85
CA LYS A 337 -2.61 12.80 -12.81
C LYS A 337 -1.78 13.88 -13.51
N ASN A 338 -0.57 13.53 -13.94
CA ASN A 338 0.34 14.34 -14.74
C ASN A 338 0.69 15.72 -14.14
N LEU A 339 0.74 15.85 -12.80
CA LEU A 339 1.24 17.08 -12.16
C LEU A 339 2.77 17.10 -12.14
N MET A 340 3.35 18.23 -12.54
CA MET A 340 4.79 18.48 -12.54
C MET A 340 5.12 19.67 -11.65
N PHE A 341 5.82 19.42 -10.55
CA PHE A 341 6.32 20.43 -9.63
C PHE A 341 7.75 20.85 -9.98
N ILE A 342 8.00 22.15 -10.06
CA ILE A 342 9.32 22.71 -10.38
C ILE A 342 9.63 23.82 -9.38
N GLY A 343 10.76 23.70 -8.66
CA GLY A 343 11.26 24.73 -7.75
C GLY A 343 12.28 25.69 -8.38
N GLU A 344 12.74 26.66 -7.59
CA GLU A 344 13.82 27.60 -7.96
C GLU A 344 15.24 27.05 -7.66
N GLY A 345 15.30 25.77 -7.26
CA GLY A 345 16.51 25.01 -6.98
C GLY A 345 16.38 24.22 -5.69
N LYS A 346 16.93 22.99 -5.66
CA LYS A 346 17.06 22.21 -4.43
C LYS A 346 17.86 23.03 -3.39
N GLY A 347 17.35 23.13 -2.17
CA GLY A 347 17.83 24.02 -1.11
C GLY A 347 17.22 25.43 -1.09
N LYS A 348 16.52 25.88 -2.15
CA LYS A 348 15.81 27.18 -2.18
C LYS A 348 14.29 27.03 -2.05
N THR A 349 13.69 26.10 -2.79
CA THR A 349 12.29 25.72 -2.64
C THR A 349 12.22 24.50 -1.73
N VAL A 350 11.73 24.68 -0.50
CA VAL A 350 11.71 23.66 0.55
C VAL A 350 10.28 23.36 0.97
N ILE A 351 9.82 22.14 0.72
CA ILE A 351 8.59 21.57 1.25
C ILE A 351 8.96 20.82 2.54
N SER A 352 8.30 21.17 3.64
CA SER A 352 8.74 20.80 4.99
C SER A 352 7.57 20.36 5.88
N GLY A 353 7.81 19.40 6.76
CA GLY A 353 6.87 18.98 7.81
C GLY A 353 7.56 18.33 9.00
N GLY A 354 6.85 18.19 10.11
CA GLY A 354 7.35 17.56 11.35
C GLY A 354 6.58 16.30 11.78
N LYS A 355 5.70 15.77 10.91
CA LYS A 355 4.83 14.64 11.26
C LYS A 355 5.63 13.37 11.56
N ASN A 356 5.30 12.66 12.64
CA ASN A 356 6.01 11.47 13.08
C ASN A 356 5.09 10.51 13.89
N VAL A 357 5.49 9.25 14.02
CA VAL A 357 4.63 8.22 14.67
C VAL A 357 4.37 8.46 16.16
N GLN A 358 5.22 9.20 16.89
CA GLN A 358 4.96 9.53 18.30
C GLN A 358 3.77 10.48 18.49
N GLN A 359 3.26 11.10 17.43
CA GLN A 359 2.03 11.89 17.44
C GLN A 359 0.76 11.03 17.28
N GLY A 360 0.88 9.70 17.37
CA GLY A 360 -0.22 8.78 17.13
C GLY A 360 -0.56 8.61 15.65
N LEU A 361 0.40 8.86 14.75
CA LEU A 361 0.23 8.63 13.30
C LEU A 361 0.77 7.25 12.90
N THR A 362 0.30 6.76 11.75
CA THR A 362 0.95 5.68 10.99
C THR A 362 2.06 6.25 10.11
N THR A 363 3.12 5.46 9.83
CA THR A 363 4.24 5.90 8.97
C THR A 363 3.77 6.48 7.64
N PHE A 364 2.75 5.88 7.02
CA PHE A 364 2.16 6.31 5.75
C PHE A 364 1.60 7.76 5.78
N HIS A 365 1.05 8.19 6.92
CA HIS A 365 0.56 9.56 7.16
C HIS A 365 1.60 10.51 7.79
N THR A 366 2.83 10.04 8.09
CA THR A 366 3.94 10.95 8.50
C THR A 366 4.55 11.75 7.34
N ALA A 367 4.17 11.44 6.10
CA ALA A 367 4.74 12.04 4.90
C ALA A 367 4.54 13.57 4.83
N SER A 368 5.64 14.32 4.80
CA SER A 368 5.62 15.78 4.62
C SER A 368 5.21 16.19 3.20
N PHE A 369 5.39 15.31 2.22
CA PHE A 369 4.72 15.35 0.92
C PHE A 369 4.40 13.93 0.45
N ALA A 370 3.22 13.72 -0.15
CA ALA A 370 2.79 12.43 -0.70
C ALA A 370 2.31 12.56 -2.16
N ALA A 371 2.64 11.58 -3.01
CA ALA A 371 2.18 11.51 -4.40
C ALA A 371 1.72 10.09 -4.80
N THR A 372 0.44 9.94 -5.14
CA THR A 372 -0.14 8.74 -5.78
C THR A 372 -0.76 9.02 -7.16
N GLY A 373 -0.84 10.29 -7.59
CA GLY A 373 -1.23 10.68 -8.94
C GLY A 373 -0.23 10.21 -10.02
N GLU A 374 -0.68 9.33 -10.91
CA GLU A 374 0.07 8.77 -12.05
C GLU A 374 0.72 9.86 -12.93
N GLY A 375 1.98 9.66 -13.32
CA GLY A 375 2.76 10.63 -14.09
C GLY A 375 3.25 11.84 -13.28
N PHE A 376 3.30 11.74 -11.94
CA PHE A 376 3.85 12.77 -11.07
C PHE A 376 5.34 13.03 -11.36
N ILE A 377 5.71 14.31 -11.48
CA ILE A 377 7.11 14.74 -11.60
C ILE A 377 7.43 15.78 -10.54
N ALA A 378 8.56 15.64 -9.85
CA ALA A 378 9.16 16.69 -9.02
C ALA A 378 10.56 17.04 -9.51
N ARG A 379 10.86 18.34 -9.63
CA ARG A 379 12.16 18.88 -10.04
C ARG A 379 12.59 20.07 -9.18
N ASP A 380 13.89 20.17 -8.90
CA ASP A 380 14.53 21.35 -8.28
C ASP A 380 13.90 21.78 -6.93
N ILE A 381 13.45 20.80 -6.14
CA ILE A 381 12.77 20.98 -4.85
C ILE A 381 13.50 20.22 -3.74
N THR A 382 13.36 20.67 -2.49
CA THR A 382 13.71 19.89 -1.29
C THR A 382 12.45 19.42 -0.59
N PHE A 383 12.37 18.12 -0.31
CA PHE A 383 11.37 17.52 0.59
C PHE A 383 12.05 17.21 1.91
N GLN A 384 11.50 17.68 3.04
CA GLN A 384 12.12 17.54 4.35
C GLN A 384 11.11 17.13 5.41
N ASN A 385 11.47 16.12 6.22
CA ASN A 385 10.88 15.92 7.54
C ASN A 385 11.90 16.30 8.62
N TRP A 386 11.55 17.24 9.50
CA TRP A 386 12.47 17.78 10.51
C TRP A 386 12.32 17.14 11.90
N ALA A 387 11.41 16.18 12.10
CA ALA A 387 11.05 15.64 13.42
C ALA A 387 12.24 15.12 14.27
N GLY A 388 13.33 14.67 13.63
CA GLY A 388 14.54 14.21 14.29
C GLY A 388 14.54 12.70 14.60
N PRO A 389 15.71 12.08 14.86
CA PRO A 389 15.82 10.63 15.00
C PRO A 389 15.16 10.12 16.29
N ALA A 390 15.05 10.97 17.31
CA ALA A 390 14.32 10.70 18.56
C ALA A 390 12.79 10.64 18.40
N LYS A 391 12.26 10.83 17.18
CA LYS A 391 10.85 10.69 16.83
C LYS A 391 10.52 9.43 16.01
N HIS A 392 11.53 8.59 15.76
CA HIS A 392 11.44 7.38 14.94
C HIS A 392 10.92 7.68 13.52
N GLN A 393 10.00 6.87 12.99
CA GLN A 393 9.50 6.96 11.62
C GLN A 393 8.88 8.35 11.33
N ALA A 394 9.46 9.07 10.37
CA ALA A 394 9.09 10.43 10.01
C ALA A 394 9.40 10.71 8.52
N VAL A 395 8.45 10.39 7.64
CA VAL A 395 8.63 10.41 6.18
C VAL A 395 8.73 11.85 5.64
N ALA A 396 9.74 12.12 4.81
CA ALA A 396 9.89 13.38 4.06
C ALA A 396 9.10 13.36 2.75
N LEU A 397 9.22 12.27 1.98
CA LEU A 397 8.53 12.07 0.72
C LEU A 397 7.95 10.65 0.64
N ARG A 398 6.65 10.52 0.36
CA ARG A 398 5.98 9.25 0.00
C ARG A 398 5.61 9.28 -1.48
N VAL A 399 6.04 8.28 -2.24
CA VAL A 399 5.64 8.09 -3.64
C VAL A 399 5.00 6.71 -3.79
N GLY A 400 3.76 6.69 -4.27
CA GLY A 400 3.03 5.51 -4.75
C GLY A 400 2.47 5.72 -6.16
N ALA A 401 2.83 6.81 -6.84
CA ALA A 401 2.44 7.11 -8.20
C ALA A 401 3.19 6.21 -9.21
N ASP A 402 2.46 5.70 -10.21
CA ASP A 402 3.07 5.02 -11.35
C ASP A 402 3.64 6.02 -12.35
N HIS A 403 4.73 5.62 -13.03
CA HIS A 403 5.52 6.49 -13.91
C HIS A 403 6.00 7.79 -13.22
N ALA A 404 6.33 7.72 -11.93
CA ALA A 404 6.78 8.87 -11.16
C ALA A 404 8.27 9.20 -11.40
N VAL A 405 8.60 10.49 -11.51
CA VAL A 405 10.00 10.96 -11.57
C VAL A 405 10.32 11.99 -10.51
N VAL A 406 11.45 11.81 -9.84
CA VAL A 406 12.04 12.83 -8.95
C VAL A 406 13.45 13.14 -9.48
N TYR A 407 13.68 14.39 -9.92
CA TYR A 407 14.89 14.79 -10.63
C TYR A 407 15.52 16.03 -10.00
N HIS A 408 16.81 15.94 -9.65
CA HIS A 408 17.57 17.03 -9.05
C HIS A 408 16.88 17.63 -7.81
N CYS A 409 16.44 16.76 -6.89
CA CYS A 409 15.78 17.12 -5.63
C CYS A 409 16.62 16.70 -4.42
N ASN A 410 16.40 17.36 -3.27
CA ASN A 410 16.87 16.83 -1.98
C ASN A 410 15.71 16.11 -1.28
N ILE A 411 15.98 14.99 -0.61
CA ILE A 411 15.03 14.32 0.27
C ILE A 411 15.71 14.08 1.62
N ILE A 412 15.24 14.78 2.67
CA ILE A 412 15.97 14.96 3.92
C ILE A 412 15.13 14.51 5.12
N GLY A 413 15.64 13.57 5.91
CA GLY A 413 15.02 13.14 7.16
C GLY A 413 16.01 12.43 8.07
N TYR A 414 15.51 11.46 8.84
CA TYR A 414 16.32 10.53 9.63
C TYR A 414 15.83 9.11 9.37
N GLN A 415 15.00 8.55 10.25
CA GLN A 415 14.38 7.24 10.06
C GLN A 415 13.21 7.33 9.06
N ASP A 416 13.07 6.33 8.18
CA ASP A 416 11.97 6.19 7.21
C ASP A 416 11.86 7.42 6.26
N THR A 417 12.98 8.02 5.85
CA THR A 417 12.99 9.32 5.13
C THR A 417 12.22 9.31 3.80
N LEU A 418 12.43 8.29 2.96
CA LEU A 418 11.86 8.19 1.61
C LEU A 418 11.05 6.90 1.47
N TYR A 419 9.73 7.03 1.40
CA TYR A 419 8.81 5.90 1.23
C TYR A 419 8.51 5.70 -0.26
N VAL A 420 9.30 4.82 -0.91
CA VAL A 420 9.06 4.29 -2.26
C VAL A 420 8.00 3.18 -2.19
N HIS A 421 6.77 3.59 -1.92
CA HIS A 421 5.65 2.73 -1.53
C HIS A 421 5.32 1.65 -2.57
N SER A 422 4.87 2.04 -3.77
CA SER A 422 4.35 1.13 -4.81
C SER A 422 4.47 1.72 -6.23
N ASN A 423 4.10 0.94 -7.25
CA ASN A 423 4.22 1.26 -8.69
C ASN A 423 5.67 1.54 -9.20
N ARG A 424 5.83 1.98 -10.45
CA ARG A 424 7.14 2.23 -11.10
C ARG A 424 7.62 3.66 -10.88
N GLN A 425 8.88 3.81 -10.46
CA GLN A 425 9.45 5.10 -10.05
C GLN A 425 10.90 5.28 -10.54
N PHE A 426 11.29 6.52 -10.82
CA PHE A 426 12.65 6.88 -11.22
C PHE A 426 13.18 8.09 -10.45
N PHE A 427 14.35 7.95 -9.83
CA PHE A 427 15.03 9.03 -9.11
C PHE A 427 16.36 9.32 -9.81
N ARG A 428 16.61 10.58 -10.19
CA ARG A 428 17.82 11.00 -10.92
C ARG A 428 18.46 12.22 -10.27
N GLU A 429 19.77 12.18 -10.01
CA GLU A 429 20.55 13.33 -9.50
C GLU A 429 20.02 13.96 -8.20
N CYS A 430 19.32 13.15 -7.41
CA CYS A 430 18.81 13.53 -6.11
C CYS A 430 19.84 13.28 -5.00
N ASP A 431 19.79 14.10 -3.95
CA ASP A 431 20.57 13.90 -2.73
C ASP A 431 19.62 13.44 -1.60
N ILE A 432 19.84 12.24 -1.06
CA ILE A 432 18.93 11.57 -0.12
C ILE A 432 19.64 11.37 1.23
N TYR A 433 19.05 11.83 2.33
CA TYR A 433 19.71 11.88 3.64
C TYR A 433 18.88 11.22 4.74
N GLY A 434 19.40 10.19 5.40
CA GLY A 434 18.71 9.54 6.53
C GLY A 434 19.58 8.59 7.35
N THR A 435 18.95 7.75 8.19
CA THR A 435 19.63 6.89 9.17
C THR A 435 19.16 5.43 9.13
N VAL A 436 18.00 5.15 9.72
CA VAL A 436 17.39 3.81 9.77
C VAL A 436 16.36 3.70 8.64
N ASP A 437 16.48 2.64 7.85
CA ASP A 437 15.54 2.23 6.78
C ASP A 437 15.14 3.38 5.85
N PHE A 438 16.08 4.26 5.52
CA PHE A 438 15.72 5.59 5.03
C PHE A 438 15.31 5.66 3.54
N ILE A 439 15.43 4.55 2.81
CA ILE A 439 14.77 4.29 1.52
C ILE A 439 14.01 2.95 1.63
N PHE A 440 12.68 3.00 1.76
CA PHE A 440 11.89 1.80 2.11
C PHE A 440 10.58 1.71 1.33
N GLY A 441 10.02 0.50 1.25
CA GLY A 441 8.75 0.20 0.55
C GLY A 441 8.87 -0.87 -0.53
N ASN A 442 7.86 -0.97 -1.40
CA ASN A 442 7.71 -2.01 -2.42
C ASN A 442 7.47 -1.47 -3.83
N ALA A 443 7.93 -0.28 -4.17
CA ALA A 443 7.98 0.17 -5.56
C ALA A 443 8.86 -0.75 -6.44
N ALA A 444 8.67 -0.69 -7.75
CA ALA A 444 9.72 -1.02 -8.71
C ALA A 444 10.47 0.30 -9.00
N VAL A 445 11.64 0.49 -8.39
CA VAL A 445 12.34 1.80 -8.43
C VAL A 445 13.80 1.68 -8.86
N VAL A 446 14.23 2.59 -9.73
CA VAL A 446 15.65 2.83 -10.04
C VAL A 446 16.06 4.21 -9.54
N PHE A 447 17.10 4.25 -8.72
CA PHE A 447 17.86 5.45 -8.38
C PHE A 447 19.09 5.51 -9.29
N GLN A 448 19.33 6.64 -9.95
CA GLN A 448 20.43 6.78 -10.89
C GLN A 448 21.20 8.10 -10.72
N ASN A 449 22.53 8.02 -10.65
CA ASN A 449 23.41 9.19 -10.45
C ASN A 449 23.02 10.03 -9.21
N CYS A 450 22.44 9.40 -8.19
CA CYS A 450 22.05 10.03 -6.92
C CYS A 450 23.20 9.98 -5.90
N SER A 451 23.23 10.94 -4.98
CA SER A 451 24.03 10.83 -3.76
C SER A 451 23.14 10.34 -2.62
N ILE A 452 23.61 9.34 -1.89
CA ILE A 452 22.86 8.69 -0.80
C ILE A 452 23.71 8.82 0.46
N TYR A 453 23.24 9.68 1.38
CA TYR A 453 23.96 10.13 2.56
C TYR A 453 23.43 9.49 3.84
N ALA A 454 24.21 8.58 4.41
CA ALA A 454 23.98 8.10 5.76
C ALA A 454 24.38 9.20 6.78
N ARG A 455 23.46 9.57 7.66
CA ARG A 455 23.66 10.58 8.71
C ARG A 455 24.11 9.94 10.03
N LYS A 456 24.58 10.74 10.98
CA LYS A 456 24.73 10.27 12.36
C LYS A 456 23.35 9.94 12.97
N PRO A 457 23.11 8.71 13.50
CA PRO A 457 21.87 8.34 14.18
C PRO A 457 21.94 8.65 15.69
N MET A 458 20.99 8.14 16.48
CA MET A 458 21.14 8.11 17.94
C MET A 458 22.16 7.06 18.38
N ASP A 459 22.65 7.20 19.61
CA ASP A 459 23.54 6.21 20.23
C ASP A 459 22.92 4.80 20.22
N LEU A 460 23.77 3.79 20.04
CA LEU A 460 23.43 2.36 19.87
C LEU A 460 22.60 2.00 18.60
N GLN A 461 22.12 2.96 17.81
CA GLN A 461 21.47 2.67 16.53
C GLN A 461 22.48 2.26 15.45
N LYS A 462 21.99 1.53 14.45
CA LYS A 462 22.72 1.13 13.23
C LYS A 462 22.02 1.77 12.04
N ASN A 463 22.78 2.30 11.08
CA ASN A 463 22.18 2.84 9.86
C ASN A 463 21.87 1.71 8.87
N THR A 464 20.73 1.82 8.18
CA THR A 464 20.30 0.91 7.11
C THR A 464 19.77 1.73 5.96
N ILE A 465 20.42 1.64 4.79
CA ILE A 465 20.06 2.48 3.65
C ILE A 465 18.71 2.03 3.06
N THR A 466 18.54 0.73 2.78
CA THR A 466 17.28 0.20 2.24
C THR A 466 16.56 -0.79 3.16
N ALA A 467 15.23 -0.68 3.25
CA ALA A 467 14.35 -1.71 3.81
C ALA A 467 13.23 -2.06 2.82
N GLN A 468 13.44 -3.11 2.03
CA GLN A 468 12.57 -3.41 0.89
C GLN A 468 11.48 -4.43 1.25
N ASN A 469 10.23 -4.09 0.91
CA ASN A 469 8.99 -4.65 1.46
C ASN A 469 8.34 -5.73 0.57
N ARG A 470 9.10 -6.47 -0.25
CA ARG A 470 8.53 -7.48 -1.17
C ARG A 470 8.11 -8.76 -0.44
N LYS A 471 6.79 -8.99 -0.37
CA LYS A 471 6.16 -10.12 0.35
C LYS A 471 5.89 -11.35 -0.53
N ASP A 472 5.81 -11.18 -1.86
CA ASP A 472 5.51 -12.25 -2.81
C ASP A 472 6.58 -12.33 -3.93
N PRO A 473 7.09 -13.52 -4.28
CA PRO A 473 8.14 -13.69 -5.30
C PRO A 473 7.70 -13.27 -6.71
N ASN A 474 6.40 -13.30 -7.01
CA ASN A 474 5.81 -12.89 -8.29
C ASN A 474 5.75 -11.37 -8.45
N GLN A 475 5.88 -10.59 -7.37
CA GLN A 475 5.91 -9.13 -7.48
C GLN A 475 7.11 -8.67 -8.30
N ASN A 476 6.88 -7.79 -9.28
CA ASN A 476 7.91 -7.23 -10.16
C ASN A 476 8.75 -6.12 -9.48
N THR A 477 8.65 -5.98 -8.16
CA THR A 477 9.13 -4.85 -7.35
C THR A 477 10.54 -5.04 -6.79
N GLY A 478 11.13 -3.97 -6.24
CA GLY A 478 12.47 -3.95 -5.66
C GLY A 478 13.16 -2.59 -5.81
N ILE A 479 14.31 -2.43 -5.17
CA ILE A 479 15.12 -1.20 -5.22
C ILE A 479 16.40 -1.46 -6.03
N SER A 480 16.62 -0.69 -7.09
CA SER A 480 17.85 -0.68 -7.88
C SER A 480 18.60 0.63 -7.64
N ILE A 481 19.85 0.55 -7.19
CA ILE A 481 20.75 1.67 -6.96
C ILE A 481 21.85 1.60 -8.01
N HIS A 482 21.82 2.50 -8.99
CA HIS A 482 22.58 2.39 -10.24
C HIS A 482 23.47 3.62 -10.48
N ALA A 483 24.79 3.43 -10.56
CA ALA A 483 25.75 4.53 -10.76
C ALA A 483 25.61 5.67 -9.73
N CYS A 484 25.28 5.33 -8.48
CA CYS A 484 25.08 6.28 -7.38
C CYS A 484 26.35 6.42 -6.51
N ARG A 485 26.33 7.39 -5.58
CA ARG A 485 27.40 7.63 -4.60
C ARG A 485 26.86 7.41 -3.19
N ILE A 486 27.34 6.37 -2.51
CA ILE A 486 26.96 6.04 -1.13
C ILE A 486 28.01 6.63 -0.18
N LEU A 487 27.58 7.59 0.66
CA LEU A 487 28.47 8.50 1.40
C LEU A 487 27.98 8.68 2.85
N PRO A 488 28.88 8.95 3.81
CA PRO A 488 28.51 9.50 5.10
C PRO A 488 28.30 11.02 5.01
N THR A 489 27.49 11.60 5.90
CA THR A 489 27.57 13.04 6.21
C THR A 489 28.79 13.33 7.10
N PRO A 490 29.30 14.58 7.17
CA PRO A 490 30.51 14.88 7.95
C PRO A 490 30.45 14.48 9.43
N GLU A 491 29.25 14.52 10.04
CA GLU A 491 29.03 14.13 11.43
C GLU A 491 29.08 12.60 11.62
N LEU A 492 28.65 11.83 10.61
CA LEU A 492 28.83 10.39 10.59
C LEU A 492 30.29 10.03 10.30
N GLU A 493 30.92 10.68 9.33
CA GLU A 493 32.33 10.45 8.96
C GLU A 493 33.25 10.58 10.17
N ALA A 494 33.08 11.66 10.95
CA ALA A 494 33.80 11.90 12.20
C ALA A 494 33.50 10.90 13.34
N SER A 495 32.52 10.01 13.18
CA SER A 495 32.11 9.04 14.22
C SER A 495 31.81 7.63 13.69
N LYS A 496 32.21 7.30 12.45
CA LYS A 496 31.78 6.09 11.72
C LYS A 496 32.16 4.76 12.38
N GLY A 497 33.20 4.74 13.21
CA GLY A 497 33.58 3.58 14.03
C GLY A 497 32.56 3.20 15.11
N SER A 498 31.70 4.15 15.52
CA SER A 498 30.64 3.94 16.52
C SER A 498 29.27 3.65 15.91
N PHE A 499 29.07 4.00 14.63
CA PHE A 499 27.75 4.01 13.97
C PHE A 499 27.80 3.21 12.65
N PRO A 500 27.74 1.87 12.72
CA PRO A 500 27.89 1.02 11.54
C PRO A 500 26.73 1.22 10.56
N THR A 501 27.08 1.41 9.28
CA THR A 501 26.11 1.61 8.19
C THR A 501 26.04 0.38 7.30
N TYR A 502 24.83 -0.08 7.00
CA TYR A 502 24.54 -1.25 6.17
C TYR A 502 23.75 -0.85 4.92
N LEU A 503 24.00 -1.55 3.82
CA LEU A 503 23.30 -1.40 2.53
C LEU A 503 21.80 -1.65 2.66
N GLY A 504 21.37 -2.54 3.56
CA GLY A 504 19.96 -2.74 3.87
C GLY A 504 19.66 -3.91 4.80
N ARG A 505 18.36 -4.10 5.10
CA ARG A 505 17.79 -5.23 5.86
C ARG A 505 16.42 -5.69 5.33
N PRO A 506 16.08 -7.00 5.41
CA PRO A 506 14.92 -7.56 4.73
C PRO A 506 13.63 -7.42 5.54
N TRP A 507 12.89 -6.33 5.33
CA TRP A 507 11.58 -6.11 5.98
C TRP A 507 10.55 -7.21 5.64
N LYS A 508 10.64 -7.83 4.45
CA LYS A 508 9.81 -8.99 4.05
C LYS A 508 10.62 -10.13 3.44
N MET A 509 9.98 -11.29 3.39
CA MET A 509 10.53 -12.59 2.98
C MET A 509 11.27 -12.57 1.63
N TYR A 510 10.77 -11.84 0.63
CA TYR A 510 11.34 -11.82 -0.72
C TYR A 510 12.03 -10.49 -1.06
N SER A 511 12.47 -9.75 -0.03
CA SER A 511 13.13 -8.44 -0.11
C SER A 511 14.17 -8.39 -1.23
N ARG A 512 14.05 -7.42 -2.14
CA ARG A 512 14.89 -7.35 -3.35
C ARG A 512 15.57 -5.99 -3.52
N VAL A 513 16.90 -5.98 -3.39
CA VAL A 513 17.74 -4.77 -3.52
C VAL A 513 19.00 -5.09 -4.32
N VAL A 514 19.39 -4.21 -5.24
CA VAL A 514 20.64 -4.31 -5.99
C VAL A 514 21.38 -2.98 -5.96
N TYR A 515 22.68 -3.03 -5.63
CA TYR A 515 23.62 -1.93 -5.84
C TYR A 515 24.53 -2.26 -7.02
N MET A 516 24.56 -1.41 -8.04
CA MET A 516 25.37 -1.64 -9.23
C MET A 516 26.08 -0.37 -9.73
N LEU A 517 27.31 -0.55 -10.21
CA LEU A 517 28.18 0.50 -10.76
C LEU A 517 28.36 1.71 -9.82
N SER A 518 28.17 1.52 -8.51
CA SER A 518 28.05 2.62 -7.54
C SER A 518 29.31 2.76 -6.67
N PHE A 519 29.66 4.01 -6.31
CA PHE A 519 30.72 4.29 -5.34
C PHE A 519 30.22 4.04 -3.91
N MET A 520 31.04 3.42 -3.07
CA MET A 520 30.77 3.19 -1.65
C MET A 520 31.93 3.70 -0.77
N GLY A 521 31.64 4.68 0.10
CA GLY A 521 32.57 5.12 1.15
C GLY A 521 32.82 4.05 2.22
N ASP A 522 33.92 4.15 2.94
CA ASP A 522 34.41 3.17 3.92
C ASP A 522 33.54 3.03 5.19
N HIS A 523 32.64 3.98 5.45
CA HIS A 523 31.58 3.86 6.46
C HIS A 523 30.62 2.65 6.26
N ILE A 524 30.60 2.02 5.08
CA ILE A 524 29.82 0.81 4.82
C ILE A 524 30.49 -0.38 5.50
N HIS A 525 29.79 -0.95 6.48
CA HIS A 525 30.27 -2.05 7.29
C HIS A 525 30.61 -3.27 6.40
N PRO A 526 31.76 -3.98 6.57
CA PRO A 526 32.25 -4.98 5.61
C PRO A 526 31.27 -6.12 5.28
N ARG A 527 30.41 -6.52 6.24
CA ARG A 527 29.28 -7.46 6.04
C ARG A 527 28.29 -7.04 4.94
N GLY A 528 28.21 -5.74 4.62
CA GLY A 528 27.27 -5.13 3.68
C GLY A 528 25.85 -5.04 4.23
N TRP A 529 25.28 -6.16 4.66
CA TRP A 529 23.85 -6.30 4.94
C TRP A 529 23.60 -6.69 6.41
N LEU A 530 22.39 -6.37 6.91
CA LEU A 530 21.97 -6.60 8.29
C LEU A 530 20.71 -7.47 8.34
N GLU A 531 20.69 -8.45 9.25
CA GLU A 531 19.52 -9.30 9.51
C GLU A 531 18.32 -8.46 9.98
N TRP A 532 17.11 -8.83 9.56
CA TRP A 532 15.88 -8.22 10.10
C TRP A 532 15.53 -8.80 11.48
N ASN A 533 15.40 -10.13 11.54
CA ASN A 533 15.27 -10.88 12.79
C ASN A 533 15.81 -12.31 12.58
N ALA A 534 16.83 -12.71 13.34
CA ALA A 534 17.48 -14.02 13.26
C ALA A 534 17.72 -14.49 11.81
N THR A 535 17.07 -15.58 11.39
CA THR A 535 17.21 -16.19 10.05
C THR A 535 16.09 -15.80 9.06
N PHE A 536 15.20 -14.86 9.42
CA PHE A 536 14.10 -14.43 8.56
C PHE A 536 14.59 -13.90 7.20
N ALA A 537 13.95 -14.36 6.12
CA ALA A 537 14.17 -13.97 4.73
C ALA A 537 15.56 -14.30 4.14
N LEU A 538 16.53 -14.81 4.90
CA LEU A 538 17.94 -14.89 4.46
C LEU A 538 18.17 -15.87 3.28
N ASP A 539 17.26 -16.83 3.11
CA ASP A 539 17.21 -17.82 2.04
C ASP A 539 16.39 -17.38 0.81
N THR A 540 15.44 -16.46 1.01
CA THR A 540 14.36 -16.11 0.07
C THR A 540 14.46 -14.69 -0.49
N LEU A 541 15.26 -13.82 0.15
CA LEU A 541 15.61 -12.48 -0.33
C LEU A 541 16.51 -12.53 -1.58
N TYR A 542 16.65 -11.40 -2.26
CA TYR A 542 17.63 -11.20 -3.33
C TYR A 542 18.41 -9.91 -3.08
N TYR A 543 19.65 -10.03 -2.57
CA TYR A 543 20.57 -8.91 -2.38
C TYR A 543 21.78 -9.07 -3.30
N GLY A 544 21.92 -8.14 -4.23
CA GLY A 544 22.91 -8.18 -5.31
C GLY A 544 23.88 -7.00 -5.28
N GLU A 545 25.16 -7.28 -5.53
CA GLU A 545 26.19 -6.26 -5.78
C GLU A 545 26.90 -6.52 -7.11
N TYR A 546 26.93 -5.52 -8.01
CA TYR A 546 27.55 -5.63 -9.35
C TYR A 546 28.51 -4.46 -9.62
N MET A 547 29.80 -4.74 -9.76
CA MET A 547 30.83 -3.74 -10.15
C MET A 547 30.78 -2.42 -9.33
N ASN A 548 30.47 -2.51 -8.03
CA ASN A 548 30.60 -1.38 -7.11
C ASN A 548 32.08 -1.12 -6.79
N TYR A 549 32.42 0.12 -6.47
CA TYR A 549 33.80 0.57 -6.28
C TYR A 549 33.93 1.55 -5.10
N GLY A 550 35.17 1.95 -4.79
CA GLY A 550 35.49 2.67 -3.55
C GLY A 550 35.66 1.71 -2.36
N PRO A 551 36.15 2.21 -1.22
CA PRO A 551 36.62 1.37 -0.11
C PRO A 551 35.51 0.53 0.56
N GLY A 552 34.26 0.98 0.55
CA GLY A 552 33.11 0.19 1.03
C GLY A 552 32.63 -0.90 0.07
N GLY A 553 33.08 -0.86 -1.20
CA GLY A 553 32.65 -1.76 -2.27
C GLY A 553 33.27 -3.16 -2.23
N ALA A 554 34.21 -3.41 -1.31
CA ALA A 554 34.90 -4.69 -1.20
C ALA A 554 33.97 -5.81 -0.69
N VAL A 555 33.66 -6.79 -1.55
CA VAL A 555 32.70 -7.87 -1.25
C VAL A 555 33.27 -9.03 -0.42
N GLY A 556 34.58 -9.09 -0.17
CA GLY A 556 35.26 -10.26 0.41
C GLY A 556 34.88 -10.62 1.87
N GLN A 557 34.20 -9.74 2.60
CA GLN A 557 33.73 -9.96 3.98
C GLN A 557 32.20 -9.90 4.12
N ARG A 558 31.47 -9.96 3.01
CA ARG A 558 30.00 -9.89 2.98
C ARG A 558 29.36 -11.12 3.64
N VAL A 559 28.10 -10.96 4.01
CA VAL A 559 27.27 -12.04 4.59
C VAL A 559 27.19 -13.27 3.68
N LYS A 560 27.12 -14.47 4.28
CA LYS A 560 27.04 -15.76 3.57
C LYS A 560 25.61 -16.31 3.48
N TRP A 561 24.62 -15.43 3.34
CA TRP A 561 23.21 -15.82 3.22
C TRP A 561 22.90 -16.35 1.81
N PRO A 562 22.05 -17.38 1.61
CA PRO A 562 21.73 -17.89 0.27
C PRO A 562 21.09 -16.87 -0.67
N GLY A 563 20.33 -15.90 -0.13
CA GLY A 563 19.76 -14.79 -0.89
C GLY A 563 20.76 -13.70 -1.30
N TYR A 564 21.96 -13.66 -0.71
CA TYR A 564 23.02 -12.72 -1.06
C TYR A 564 23.88 -13.24 -2.23
N ARG A 565 24.25 -12.37 -3.17
CA ARG A 565 25.18 -12.71 -4.25
C ARG A 565 26.01 -11.51 -4.74
N VAL A 566 27.27 -11.80 -5.06
CA VAL A 566 28.07 -10.96 -5.94
C VAL A 566 27.64 -11.30 -7.37
N ILE A 567 27.05 -10.34 -8.08
CA ILE A 567 26.61 -10.55 -9.46
C ILE A 567 27.83 -10.41 -10.38
N THR A 568 28.10 -11.44 -11.17
CA THR A 568 29.16 -11.44 -12.20
C THR A 568 28.60 -11.42 -13.62
N SER A 569 27.33 -11.79 -13.79
CA SER A 569 26.66 -11.84 -15.09
C SER A 569 26.09 -10.47 -15.48
N THR A 570 26.53 -9.94 -16.62
CA THR A 570 25.94 -8.75 -17.25
C THR A 570 24.45 -8.94 -17.54
N VAL A 571 24.01 -10.18 -17.84
CA VAL A 571 22.61 -10.52 -18.11
C VAL A 571 21.77 -10.48 -16.83
N GLU A 572 22.32 -10.90 -15.69
CA GLU A 572 21.62 -10.82 -14.39
C GLU A 572 21.53 -9.36 -13.91
N ALA A 573 22.63 -8.59 -13.98
CA ALA A 573 22.64 -7.17 -13.64
C ALA A 573 21.73 -6.33 -14.58
N SER A 574 21.64 -6.68 -15.87
CA SER A 574 20.79 -5.97 -16.83
C SER A 574 19.30 -5.95 -16.45
N LYS A 575 18.83 -6.97 -15.71
CA LYS A 575 17.44 -7.04 -15.21
C LYS A 575 17.06 -5.89 -14.27
N PHE A 576 18.05 -5.23 -13.67
CA PHE A 576 17.88 -4.13 -12.71
C PHE A 576 18.09 -2.74 -13.31
N THR A 577 18.34 -2.65 -14.62
CA THR A 577 18.51 -1.39 -15.35
C THR A 577 17.18 -0.71 -15.64
N VAL A 578 17.24 0.58 -15.99
CA VAL A 578 16.04 1.40 -16.30
C VAL A 578 15.17 0.75 -17.38
N ALA A 579 15.77 0.20 -18.45
CA ALA A 579 15.03 -0.38 -19.57
C ALA A 579 14.33 -1.72 -19.26
N GLN A 580 14.82 -2.51 -18.29
CA GLN A 580 14.28 -3.83 -17.97
C GLN A 580 13.47 -3.88 -16.66
N PHE A 581 13.85 -3.07 -15.66
CA PHE A 581 13.29 -3.17 -14.31
C PHE A 581 12.03 -2.33 -14.11
N ILE A 582 12.03 -1.13 -14.70
CA ILE A 582 10.90 -0.18 -14.65
C ILE A 582 10.37 0.14 -16.05
N TYR A 583 10.83 -0.59 -17.07
CA TYR A 583 10.51 -0.42 -18.50
C TYR A 583 10.67 1.02 -19.00
N GLY A 584 11.61 1.77 -18.41
CA GLY A 584 11.73 3.23 -18.51
C GLY A 584 11.77 3.78 -19.93
N SER A 585 12.31 3.02 -20.89
CA SER A 585 12.32 3.40 -22.31
C SER A 585 10.93 3.61 -22.94
N SER A 586 9.84 3.14 -22.33
CA SER A 586 8.47 3.39 -22.81
C SER A 586 7.85 4.70 -22.29
N TRP A 587 8.37 5.27 -21.19
CA TRP A 587 7.71 6.40 -20.50
C TRP A 587 8.64 7.54 -20.09
N LEU A 588 9.88 7.27 -19.66
CA LEU A 588 10.85 8.31 -19.33
C LEU A 588 11.15 9.28 -20.49
N PRO A 589 11.18 8.88 -21.78
CA PRO A 589 11.45 9.81 -22.87
C PRO A 589 10.44 10.96 -23.02
N SER A 590 9.16 10.78 -22.63
CA SER A 590 8.20 11.90 -22.60
C SER A 590 8.37 12.76 -21.36
N THR A 591 8.91 12.25 -20.26
CA THR A 591 9.23 13.08 -19.08
C THR A 591 10.22 14.19 -19.46
N GLY A 592 11.23 13.85 -20.26
CA GLY A 592 12.32 14.73 -20.71
C GLY A 592 13.59 14.66 -19.85
N VAL A 593 13.60 13.83 -18.80
CA VAL A 593 14.79 13.58 -17.96
C VAL A 593 15.76 12.65 -18.70
N ALA A 594 17.06 12.93 -18.60
CA ALA A 594 18.10 12.05 -19.15
C ALA A 594 18.31 10.82 -18.25
N PHE A 595 18.45 9.64 -18.86
CA PHE A 595 18.66 8.37 -18.15
C PHE A 595 19.57 7.43 -18.94
N LEU A 596 20.38 6.64 -18.25
CA LEU A 596 21.09 5.50 -18.86
C LEU A 596 20.14 4.30 -18.85
N ALA A 597 19.85 3.76 -20.04
CA ALA A 597 18.86 2.71 -20.24
C ALA A 597 19.36 1.32 -19.79
N GLY A 598 20.63 1.01 -20.09
CA GLY A 598 21.30 -0.27 -19.79
C GLY A 598 22.42 -0.14 -18.74
N LEU A 599 23.42 -1.03 -18.81
CA LEU A 599 24.63 -1.01 -17.96
C LEU A 599 25.80 -0.20 -18.56
N SER A 600 25.70 0.19 -19.83
CA SER A 600 26.71 1.00 -20.52
C SER A 600 26.65 2.46 -20.07
N THR A 601 27.81 3.01 -19.75
CA THR A 601 28.06 4.43 -19.40
C THR A 601 27.99 5.34 -20.62
#